data_AF-A0A7G9RJG8-F1
#
_entry.id   AF-A0A7G9RJG8-F1
#
_cell.length_a   1.000
_cell.length_b   1.000
_cell.length_c   1.000
_cell.angle_alpha   90.00
_cell.angle_beta   90.00
_cell.angle_gamma   90.00
#
_symmetry.space_group_name_H-M   'P 1'
#
loop_
_entity.id
_entity.type
_entity.pdbx_description
1 polymer ?
#
loop_
_entity_poly.entity_id
_entity_poly.type
_entity_poly.pdbx_seq_one_letter_code
_entity_poly.pdbx_strand_id
1 'polypeptide(L)'
;MTTFINFARAHGVDIAPGKLYASEKVKRCPTEAHPRSKNSAYFWDGQRSWVFAWDGEARVQWFNDPNAKPWTEAGKAAWRAKRDAARKAEE
;
A
#
# COMPACT_ATOMS: atom_id res chain seq x y z
N MET A 1 -14.06 2.62 0.25
CA MET A 1 -13.17 2.13 1.34
C MET A 1 -13.20 0.62 1.54
N THR A 2 -14.13 -0.11 0.90
CA THR A 2 -14.24 -1.58 0.93
C THR A 2 -13.39 -2.28 -0.16
N THR A 3 -13.11 -1.60 -1.27
CA THR A 3 -12.46 -2.20 -2.46
C THR A 3 -11.03 -2.66 -2.19
N PHE A 4 -10.21 -1.85 -1.51
CA PHE A 4 -8.81 -2.20 -1.23
C PHE A 4 -8.69 -3.33 -0.20
N ILE A 5 -9.53 -3.34 0.84
CA ILE A 5 -9.51 -4.41 1.86
C ILE A 5 -9.96 -5.73 1.25
N ASN A 6 -11.00 -5.70 0.39
CA ASN A 6 -11.44 -6.89 -0.32
C ASN A 6 -10.34 -7.41 -1.25
N PHE A 7 -9.63 -6.52 -1.95
CA PHE A 7 -8.45 -6.89 -2.75
C PHE A 7 -7.34 -7.49 -1.88
N ALA A 8 -7.01 -6.86 -0.76
CA ALA A 8 -6.01 -7.35 0.17
C ALA A 8 -6.34 -8.77 0.65
N ARG A 9 -7.60 -9.01 1.05
CA ARG A 9 -8.07 -10.33 1.48
C ARG A 9 -8.04 -11.36 0.37
N ALA A 10 -8.40 -10.99 -0.86
CA ALA A 10 -8.28 -11.88 -2.02
C ALA A 10 -6.83 -12.35 -2.28
N HIS A 11 -5.84 -11.55 -1.85
CA HIS A 11 -4.42 -11.90 -1.90
C HIS A 11 -3.85 -12.40 -0.56
N GLY A 12 -4.70 -12.79 0.39
CA GLY A 12 -4.31 -13.38 1.68
C GLY A 12 -3.83 -12.38 2.73
N VAL A 13 -4.01 -11.08 2.49
CA VAL A 13 -3.64 -9.99 3.41
C VAL A 13 -4.87 -9.54 4.19
N ASP A 14 -4.88 -9.72 5.51
CA ASP A 14 -5.99 -9.27 6.35
C ASP A 14 -5.70 -7.89 6.95
N ILE A 15 -6.32 -6.87 6.35
CA ILE A 15 -6.24 -5.49 6.80
C ILE A 15 -7.49 -5.17 7.62
N ALA A 16 -7.30 -4.88 8.90
CA ALA A 16 -8.39 -4.38 9.73
C ALA A 16 -8.87 -3.00 9.21
N PRO A 17 -10.17 -2.82 8.91
CA PRO A 17 -10.69 -1.59 8.31
C PRO A 17 -10.42 -0.34 9.14
N GLY A 18 -10.49 -0.43 10.48
CA GLY A 18 -10.15 0.68 11.38
C GLY A 18 -8.66 1.04 11.44
N LYS A 19 -7.78 0.22 10.85
CA LYS A 19 -6.33 0.47 10.79
C LYS A 19 -5.85 0.90 9.41
N LEU A 20 -6.74 0.89 8.41
CA LEU A 20 -6.42 1.40 7.08
C LEU A 20 -6.54 2.93 7.11
N TYR A 21 -5.41 3.60 6.99
CA TYR A 21 -5.33 5.05 6.85
C TYR A 21 -4.26 5.43 5.84
N ALA A 22 -4.51 6.51 5.09
CA ALA A 22 -3.57 7.09 4.13
C ALA A 22 -2.26 7.44 4.84
N SER A 23 -1.16 6.84 4.38
CA SER A 23 0.17 7.01 4.91
C SER A 23 1.19 6.68 3.84
N GLU A 24 2.21 7.52 3.69
CA GLU A 24 3.34 7.27 2.78
C GLU A 24 4.33 6.23 3.37
N LYS A 25 3.89 5.39 4.32
CA LYS A 25 4.70 4.35 4.97
C LYS A 25 4.13 2.96 4.69
N VAL A 26 5.02 2.02 4.40
CA VAL A 26 4.67 0.59 4.32
C VAL A 26 4.33 0.09 5.71
N LYS A 27 3.19 -0.59 5.83
CA LYS A 27 2.70 -1.14 7.10
C LYS A 27 2.66 -2.65 7.04
N ARG A 28 3.17 -3.28 8.09
CA ARG A 28 3.08 -4.72 8.28
C ARG A 28 1.72 -5.08 8.88
N CYS A 29 1.12 -6.15 8.37
CA CYS A 29 -0.18 -6.65 8.79
C CYS A 29 -0.14 -8.19 8.86
N PRO A 30 -1.17 -8.80 9.48
CA PRO A 30 -1.34 -10.22 9.46
C PRO A 30 -1.92 -10.75 8.14
N THR A 31 -1.78 -12.06 7.97
CA THR A 31 -2.41 -12.81 6.87
C THR A 31 -3.56 -13.64 7.44
N GLU A 32 -4.47 -14.07 6.58
CA GLU A 32 -5.58 -14.94 7.00
C GLU A 32 -5.07 -16.27 7.59
N ALA A 33 -4.03 -16.86 6.98
CA ALA A 33 -3.38 -18.07 7.48
C ALA A 33 -2.61 -17.86 8.80
N HIS A 34 -2.04 -16.67 9.00
CA HIS A 34 -1.23 -16.35 10.17
C HIS A 34 -1.70 -15.06 10.86
N PRO A 35 -2.79 -15.09 11.64
CA PRO A 35 -3.39 -13.90 12.25
C PRO A 35 -2.51 -13.28 13.36
N ARG A 36 -1.59 -14.07 13.93
CA ARG A 36 -0.66 -13.64 14.98
C ARG A 36 0.72 -13.21 14.46
N SER A 37 1.01 -13.50 13.18
CA SER A 37 2.28 -13.11 12.55
C SER A 37 2.09 -11.91 11.64
N LYS A 38 3.16 -11.15 11.42
CA LYS A 38 3.17 -10.02 10.49
C LYS A 38 3.64 -10.47 9.10
N ASN A 39 3.01 -11.51 8.55
CA ASN A 39 3.40 -12.16 7.28
C ASN A 39 2.84 -11.47 6.02
N SER A 40 2.40 -10.23 6.15
CA SER A 40 2.03 -9.39 5.01
C SER A 40 2.39 -7.93 5.23
N ALA A 41 2.42 -7.18 4.14
CA ALA A 41 2.63 -5.76 4.10
C ALA A 41 1.68 -5.10 3.11
N TYR A 42 1.29 -3.87 3.41
CA TYR A 42 0.54 -3.04 2.48
C TYR A 42 1.08 -1.61 2.49
N PHE A 43 0.82 -0.93 1.39
CA PHE A 43 1.05 0.50 1.24
C PHE A 43 -0.26 1.14 0.77
N TRP A 44 -0.61 2.27 1.35
CA TRP A 44 -1.82 3.01 1.00
C TRP A 44 -1.60 4.51 1.22
N ASP A 45 -1.44 5.30 0.14
CA ASP A 45 -1.27 6.77 0.24
C ASP A 45 -2.58 7.56 0.06
N GLY A 46 -3.71 6.87 -0.12
CA GLY A 46 -5.01 7.48 -0.43
C GLY A 46 -5.32 7.55 -1.92
N GLN A 47 -4.32 7.38 -2.80
CA GLN A 47 -4.50 7.31 -4.25
C GLN A 47 -3.93 6.03 -4.86
N ARG A 48 -2.80 5.57 -4.32
CA ARG A 48 -2.04 4.41 -4.79
C ARG A 48 -1.84 3.42 -3.67
N SER A 49 -1.87 2.14 -4.04
CA SER A 49 -1.66 1.08 -3.08
C SER A 49 -1.19 -0.21 -3.71
N TRP A 50 -0.58 -1.02 -2.86
CA TRP A 50 -0.17 -2.37 -3.18
C TRP A 50 -0.21 -3.21 -1.91
N VAL A 51 -0.31 -4.52 -2.12
CA VAL A 51 -0.27 -5.52 -1.06
C VAL A 51 0.81 -6.54 -1.36
N PHE A 52 1.36 -7.13 -0.31
CA PHE A 52 2.37 -8.18 -0.39
C PHE A 52 2.08 -9.20 0.71
N ALA A 53 1.90 -10.46 0.33
CA ALA A 53 1.79 -11.57 1.27
C ALA A 53 3.01 -12.47 1.10
N TRP A 54 3.79 -12.65 2.15
CA TRP A 54 4.93 -13.59 2.13
C TRP A 54 4.46 -15.05 2.12
N ASP A 55 3.29 -15.31 2.68
CA ASP A 55 2.69 -16.65 2.80
C ASP A 55 1.96 -17.09 1.52
N GLY A 56 1.60 -16.14 0.67
CA GLY A 56 0.96 -16.39 -0.62
C GLY A 56 1.97 -16.45 -1.75
N GLU A 57 1.74 -15.68 -2.80
CA GLU A 57 2.58 -15.66 -4.00
C GLU A 57 3.93 -14.93 -3.83
N ALA A 58 4.21 -14.37 -2.64
CA ALA A 58 5.43 -13.63 -2.32
C ALA A 58 5.82 -12.57 -3.36
N ARG A 59 4.82 -11.92 -3.98
CA ARG A 59 4.99 -10.88 -4.99
C ARG A 59 4.17 -9.64 -4.65
N VAL A 60 4.64 -8.49 -5.14
CA VAL A 60 3.91 -7.22 -5.00
C VAL A 60 2.69 -7.24 -5.92
N GLN A 61 1.51 -7.15 -5.32
CA GLN A 61 0.24 -7.02 -6.02
C GLN A 61 -0.20 -5.56 -5.97
N TRP A 62 -0.15 -4.90 -7.13
CA TRP A 62 -0.58 -3.51 -7.25
C TRP A 62 -2.10 -3.46 -7.29
N PHE A 63 -2.69 -2.66 -6.41
CA PHE A 63 -4.13 -2.41 -6.47
C PHE A 63 -4.40 -1.42 -7.59
N ASN A 64 -4.84 -1.94 -8.73
CA ASN A 64 -5.23 -1.12 -9.87
C ASN A 64 -6.72 -0.78 -9.75
N ASP A 65 -7.04 0.25 -8.98
CA ASP A 65 -8.41 0.75 -8.91
C ASP A 65 -8.82 1.29 -10.30
N PRO A 66 -9.97 0.91 -10.86
CA PRO A 66 -10.41 1.40 -12.18
C PRO A 66 -10.70 2.92 -12.19
N ASN A 67 -10.82 3.57 -11.03
CA ASN A 67 -10.84 5.04 -10.89
C ASN A 67 -9.48 5.64 -10.49
N ALA A 68 -8.42 4.84 -10.34
CA ALA A 68 -7.09 5.38 -10.07
C ALA A 68 -6.65 6.24 -11.26
N LYS A 69 -6.43 7.54 -11.01
CA LYS A 69 -5.89 8.42 -12.04
C LYS A 69 -4.55 7.85 -12.54
N PRO A 70 -4.39 7.65 -13.86
CA PRO A 70 -3.12 7.22 -14.42
C PRO A 70 -2.03 8.22 -14.01
N TRP A 71 -0.83 7.71 -13.76
CA TRP A 71 0.26 8.53 -13.25
C TRP A 71 0.72 9.50 -14.32
N THR A 72 0.16 10.71 -14.30
CA THR A 72 0.58 11.81 -15.17
C THR A 72 2.03 12.18 -14.85
N GLU A 73 2.79 12.58 -15.86
CA GLU A 73 4.20 12.95 -15.70
C GLU A 73 4.39 14.10 -14.69
N ALA A 74 3.41 15.01 -14.62
CA ALA A 74 3.35 16.06 -13.61
C ALA A 74 3.24 15.50 -12.17
N GLY A 75 2.44 14.45 -11.96
CA GLY A 75 2.33 13.77 -10.66
C GLY A 75 3.61 13.00 -10.27
N LYS A 76 4.35 12.46 -11.25
CA LYS A 76 5.68 11.88 -11.02
C LYS A 76 6.68 12.93 -10.56
N ALA A 77 6.67 14.11 -11.18
CA ALA A 77 7.57 15.21 -10.84
C ALA A 77 7.30 15.75 -9.43
N ALA A 78 6.03 15.99 -9.08
CA ALA A 78 5.65 16.47 -7.75
C ALA A 78 6.02 15.48 -6.63
N TRP A 79 5.82 14.18 -6.86
CA TRP A 79 6.22 13.15 -5.89
C TRP A 79 7.74 13.08 -5.69
N ARG A 80 8.53 13.16 -6.77
CA ARG A 80 10.00 13.25 -6.69
C ARG A 80 10.44 14.50 -5.95
N ALA A 81 9.90 15.67 -6.31
CA ALA A 81 10.22 16.95 -5.69
C ALA A 81 9.93 16.96 -4.18
N LYS A 82 8.81 16.36 -3.73
CA LYS A 82 8.49 16.22 -2.30
C LYS A 82 9.51 15.35 -1.56
N ARG A 83 9.99 14.27 -2.16
CA ARG A 83 11.06 13.43 -1.56
C ARG A 83 12.42 14.11 -1.56
N ASP A 84 12.78 14.83 -2.62
CA ASP A 84 14.03 15.59 -2.69
C ASP A 84 14.05 16.73 -1.69
N ALA A 85 12.93 17.44 -1.50
CA ALA A 85 12.79 18.46 -0.48
C ALA A 85 12.90 17.89 0.94
N ALA A 86 12.28 16.73 1.20
CA ALA A 86 12.42 16.06 2.49
C ALA A 86 13.86 15.61 2.77
N ARG A 87 14.59 15.13 1.76
CA ARG A 87 16.01 14.75 1.89
C ARG A 87 16.91 15.96 2.16
N LYS A 88 16.67 17.10 1.50
CA LYS A 88 17.44 18.33 1.72
C LYS A 88 17.20 19.00 3.07
N ALA A 89 16.09 18.70 3.75
CA ALA A 89 15.77 19.27 5.05
C ALA A 89 16.40 18.49 6.22
N GLU A 90 16.95 17.30 5.96
CA GLU A 90 17.68 16.49 6.96
C GLU A 90 19.21 16.70 6.91
N GLU A 91 19.72 17.56 6.02
CA GLU A 91 21.14 17.94 5.90
C GLU A 91 21.39 19.32 6.51
#